data_AF-A0A3D2RI65-F1
#
_entry.id   AF-A0A3D2RI65-F1
#
_cell.length_a   1.000
_cell.length_b   1.000
_cell.length_c   1.000
_cell.angle_alpha   90.00
_cell.angle_beta   90.00
_cell.angle_gamma   90.00
#
_symmetry.space_group_name_H-M   'P 1'
#
loop_
_entity.id
_entity.type
_entity.pdbx_description
1 polymer ?
#
loop_
_entity_poly.entity_id
_entity_poly.type
_entity_poly.pdbx_seq_one_letter_code
_entity_poly.pdbx_strand_id
1 'polypeptide(L)' 'MSNPLRDMEKPDVIFCIGTNMTECHPVAATRLKKAIANGAKMIVA' A
#
# COMPACT_ATOMS: atom_id res chain seq x y z
N MET A 1 12.95 1.63 1.51
CA MET A 1 12.04 0.78 0.72
C MET A 1 12.86 -0.37 0.16
N SER A 2 12.58 -1.62 0.56
CA SER A 2 13.32 -2.80 0.04
C SER A 2 12.73 -3.34 -1.26
N ASN A 3 11.46 -2.99 -1.55
CA ASN A 3 10.76 -3.36 -2.78
C ASN A 3 10.57 -2.13 -3.67
N PRO A 4 10.55 -2.29 -5.00
CA PRO A 4 10.24 -1.20 -5.91
C PRO A 4 8.77 -0.82 -5.83
N LEU A 5 8.47 0.44 -6.15
CA LEU A 5 7.10 0.98 -6.17
C LEU A 5 6.13 0.13 -7.03
N ARG A 6 6.63 -0.52 -8.09
CA ARG A 6 5.84 -1.41 -8.95
C ARG A 6 5.29 -2.66 -8.28
N ASP A 7 5.88 -3.06 -7.17
CA ASP A 7 5.47 -4.27 -6.46
C ASP A 7 4.39 -3.99 -5.41
N MET A 8 4.02 -2.73 -5.16
CA MET A 8 3.02 -2.37 -4.15
C MET A 8 1.58 -2.79 -4.48
N GLU A 9 1.32 -3.23 -5.72
CA GLU A 9 0.00 -3.73 -6.16
C GLU A 9 -0.16 -5.25 -5.98
N LYS A 10 0.93 -5.96 -5.68
CA LYS A 10 1.02 -7.42 -5.63
C LYS A 10 0.71 -8.08 -4.27
N PRO A 11 0.87 -7.43 -3.09
CA PRO A 11 0.69 -8.12 -1.82
C PRO A 11 -0.76 -8.50 -1.57
N ASP A 12 -1.01 -9.70 -1.03
CA ASP A 12 -2.33 -10.12 -0.55
C ASP A 12 -2.70 -9.47 0.79
N VAL A 13 -1.69 -9.08 1.58
CA VAL A 13 -1.84 -8.40 2.86
C VAL A 13 -0.88 -7.22 2.95
N ILE A 14 -1.41 -6.08 3.37
CA ILE A 14 -0.67 -4.83 3.54
C ILE A 14 -0.82 -4.37 4.99
N PHE A 15 0.29 -4.31 5.73
CA PHE A 15 0.32 -3.78 7.09
C PHE A 15 0.96 -2.39 7.10
N CYS A 16 0.15 -1.36 7.31
CA CYS A 16 0.59 0.02 7.38
C CYS A 16 0.70 0.45 8.84
N ILE A 17 1.94 0.69 9.29
CA ILE A 17 2.23 1.14 10.64
C ILE A 17 3.08 2.41 10.61
N GLY A 18 2.76 3.38 11.46
CA GLY A 18 3.55 4.61 11.61
C GLY A 18 3.65 5.44 10.33
N THR A 19 2.61 5.44 9.49
CA THR A 19 2.64 6.13 8.19
C THR A 19 1.30 6.77 7.82
N ASN A 20 1.34 7.98 7.27
CA ASN A 20 0.22 8.66 6.62
C ASN A 20 0.50 8.75 5.10
N MET A 21 0.62 7.60 4.43
CA MET A 21 0.98 7.55 3.01
C MET A 21 0.03 8.35 2.10
N THR A 22 -1.24 8.51 2.48
CA THR A 22 -2.20 9.29 1.70
C THR A 22 -1.81 10.75 1.54
N GLU A 23 -1.13 11.33 2.52
CA GLU A 23 -0.63 12.71 2.47
C GLU A 23 0.82 12.77 1.99
N CYS A 24 1.71 11.99 2.60
CA CYS A 24 3.15 12.10 2.35
C CYS A 24 3.57 11.44 1.02
N HIS A 25 2.83 10.42 0.56
CA HIS A 25 3.20 9.58 -0.59
C HIS A 25 1.96 9.15 -1.43
N PRO A 26 1.19 10.10 -2.00
CA PRO A 26 -0.10 9.81 -2.63
C PRO A 26 0.00 8.82 -3.81
N VAL A 27 1.13 8.80 -4.53
CA VAL A 27 1.39 7.84 -5.61
C VAL A 27 1.50 6.41 -5.07
N ALA A 28 2.23 6.20 -3.97
CA ALA A 28 2.32 4.89 -3.31
C ALA A 28 0.96 4.46 -2.75
N ALA A 29 0.23 5.39 -2.12
CA ALA A 29 -1.13 5.15 -1.63
C ALA A 29 -2.08 4.70 -2.75
N THR A 30 -1.95 5.25 -3.96
CA THR A 30 -2.77 4.85 -5.12
C THR A 30 -2.53 3.39 -5.51
N ARG A 31 -1.29 2.89 -5.38
CA ARG A 31 -0.95 1.49 -5.68
C ARG A 31 -1.49 0.53 -4.63
N LEU A 32 -1.41 0.89 -3.35
CA LEU A 32 -2.07 0.13 -2.29
C LEU A 32 -3.59 0.08 -2.50
N LYS A 33 -4.22 1.20 -2.88
CA LYS A 33 -5.64 1.24 -3.20
C LYS A 33 -6.02 0.28 -4.34
N LYS A 34 -5.15 0.15 -5.37
CA LYS A 34 -5.33 -0.86 -6.43
C LYS A 34 -5.20 -2.29 -5.90
N ALA A 35 -4.22 -2.58 -5.04
CA ALA A 35 -4.11 -3.90 -4.41
C ALA A 35 -5.38 -4.26 -3.64
N ILE A 36 -5.91 -3.33 -2.86
CA ILE A 36 -7.17 -3.52 -2.10
C ILE A 36 -8.34 -3.76 -3.05
N ALA A 37 -8.45 -3.00 -4.15
CA ALA A 37 -9.46 -3.23 -5.17
C ALA A 37 -9.34 -4.62 -5.83
N ASN A 38 -8.13 -5.19 -5.89
CA ASN A 38 -7.87 -6.55 -6.37
C ASN A 38 -8.05 -7.63 -5.30
N GLY A 39 -8.49 -7.29 -4.08
CA GLY A 39 -8.80 -8.24 -3.01
C GLY A 39 -7.77 -8.29 -1.87
N ALA A 40 -6.73 -7.45 -1.89
CA ALA A 40 -5.76 -7.41 -0.80
C ALA A 40 -6.37 -6.89 0.51
N LYS A 41 -5.96 -7.45 1.64
CA LYS A 41 -6.35 -7.02 2.97
C LYS A 41 -5.38 -5.95 3.49
N MET A 42 -5.89 -4.77 3.84
CA MET A 42 -5.10 -3.72 4.48
C MET A 42 -5.41 -3.66 5.98
N ILE A 43 -4.37 -3.55 6.80
CA ILE A 43 -4.44 -3.34 8.24
C ILE A 43 -3.62 -2.08 8.57
N VAL A 44 -4.19 -1.19 9.38
CA VAL A 44 -3.54 0.07 9.79
C VAL A 44 -3.35 0.08 11.32
N ALA A 45 -2.17 0.47 11.80
CA ALA A 45 -1.82 0.55 13.22
C ALA A 45 -0.96 1.79 13.55
#